data_AF-A0A2V8GL92-F1
#
_entry.id   AF-A0A2V8GL92-F1
#
_cell.length_a   1.000
_cell.length_b   1.000
_cell.length_c   1.000
_cell.angle_alpha   90.00
_cell.angle_beta   90.00
_cell.angle_gamma   90.00
#
_symmetry.space_group_name_H-M   'P 1'
#
loop_
_entity.id
_entity.type
_entity.pdbx_description
1 polymer ?
#
loop_
_entity_poly.entity_id
_entity_poly.type
_entity_poly.pdbx_seq_one_letter_code
_entity_poly.pdbx_strand_id
1 'polypeptide(L)'
;MLTHSSTGIRGWITGTKTVNVAAIVSYEPGNAVFPEGEVPPPIRRADGMMVPAGEVIPMASFMKLTKFPIQIVWGDYIPAKPDPINVGPRLTLDARRVNVERAKLMMAAINRHGGHAANIMLPDMGITGNTHFPMMDLNNVQVADLLSTFLAEHKLDARR
;
A
#
# COMPACT_ATOMS: atom_id res chain seq x y z
N MET A 1 -6.32 9.30 -7.27
CA MET A 1 -5.35 8.58 -8.13
C MET A 1 -5.38 7.10 -7.78
N LEU A 2 -5.48 6.23 -8.78
CA LEU A 2 -5.47 4.78 -8.59
C LEU A 2 -4.12 4.23 -9.07
N THR A 3 -3.52 3.33 -8.30
CA THR A 3 -2.26 2.67 -8.66
C THR A 3 -2.31 1.18 -8.34
N HIS A 4 -1.42 0.41 -8.96
CA HIS A 4 -1.31 -1.04 -8.75
C HIS A 4 0.14 -1.51 -8.79
N SER A 5 0.51 -2.44 -7.89
CA SER A 5 1.79 -3.13 -7.91
C SER A 5 2.99 -2.18 -7.94
N SER A 6 3.89 -2.34 -8.91
CA SER A 6 5.08 -1.49 -9.10
C SER A 6 4.76 -0.01 -9.30
N THR A 7 3.53 0.36 -9.69
CA THR A 7 3.16 1.77 -9.87
C THR A 7 2.81 2.48 -8.57
N GLY A 8 2.69 1.76 -7.44
CA GLY A 8 2.45 2.37 -6.12
C GLY A 8 3.47 3.47 -5.78
N ILE A 9 4.76 3.23 -6.05
CA ILE A 9 5.83 4.22 -5.82
C ILE A 9 5.64 5.50 -6.64
N ARG A 10 5.11 5.38 -7.86
CA ARG A 10 4.80 6.53 -8.72
C ARG A 10 3.66 7.35 -8.11
N GLY A 11 2.71 6.68 -7.45
CA GLY A 11 1.65 7.33 -6.69
C GLY A 11 2.20 8.17 -5.54
N TRP A 12 3.06 7.59 -4.71
CA TRP A 12 3.70 8.29 -3.59
C TRP A 12 4.49 9.50 -4.08
N ILE A 13 5.39 9.30 -5.05
CA ILE A 13 6.22 10.37 -5.62
C ILE A 13 5.35 11.48 -6.22
N THR A 14 4.29 11.14 -6.96
CA THR A 14 3.39 12.14 -7.55
C THR A 14 2.72 12.97 -6.44
N GLY A 15 2.26 12.33 -5.36
CA GLY A 15 1.70 12.99 -4.19
C GLY A 15 2.66 13.99 -3.52
N THR A 16 3.97 13.82 -3.67
CA THR A 16 4.97 14.78 -3.17
C THR A 16 5.26 15.95 -4.12
N LYS A 17 4.85 15.86 -5.39
CA LYS A 17 5.22 16.80 -6.46
C LYS A 17 4.12 17.77 -6.87
N THR A 18 2.88 17.52 -6.50
CA THR A 18 1.74 18.37 -6.86
C THR A 18 0.74 18.48 -5.72
N VAL A 19 -0.03 19.57 -5.71
CA VAL A 19 -1.15 19.79 -4.78
C VAL A 19 -2.49 19.31 -5.33
N ASN A 20 -2.52 18.80 -6.56
CA ASN A 20 -3.76 18.43 -7.26
C ASN A 20 -4.22 16.99 -6.97
N VAL A 21 -3.48 16.23 -6.15
CA VAL A 21 -3.89 14.89 -5.74
C VAL A 21 -4.93 15.01 -4.62
N ALA A 22 -6.17 14.60 -4.91
CA ALA A 22 -7.25 14.60 -3.92
C ALA A 22 -7.24 13.37 -2.99
N ALA A 23 -6.73 12.23 -3.47
CA ALA A 23 -6.58 10.98 -2.72
C ALA A 23 -5.72 9.97 -3.50
N ILE A 24 -5.22 8.93 -2.81
CA ILE A 24 -4.58 7.77 -3.44
C ILE A 24 -5.22 6.47 -2.94
N VAL A 25 -5.66 5.62 -3.87
CA VAL A 25 -5.96 4.20 -3.57
C VAL A 25 -4.98 3.33 -4.34
N SER A 26 -4.30 2.41 -3.65
CA SER A 26 -3.28 1.55 -4.23
C SER A 26 -3.58 0.08 -3.98
N TYR A 27 -3.61 -0.71 -5.04
CA TYR A 27 -3.80 -2.15 -4.97
C TYR A 27 -2.43 -2.84 -4.95
N GLU A 28 -2.12 -3.51 -3.86
CA GLU A 28 -0.88 -4.27 -3.63
C GLU A 28 0.45 -3.58 -4.04
N PRO A 29 0.74 -2.36 -3.55
CA PRO A 29 1.93 -1.61 -3.93
C PRO A 29 3.23 -2.30 -3.52
N GLY A 30 4.23 -2.31 -4.41
CA GLY A 30 5.50 -3.00 -4.16
C GLY A 30 6.54 -2.27 -3.30
N ASN A 31 6.34 -0.97 -3.02
CA ASN A 31 7.35 -0.12 -2.37
C ASN A 31 6.70 0.94 -1.47
N ALA A 32 7.50 1.46 -0.55
CA ALA A 32 7.14 2.52 0.39
C ALA A 32 8.14 3.68 0.34
N VAL A 33 7.76 4.82 0.90
CA VAL A 33 8.62 5.97 1.15
C VAL A 33 8.59 6.35 2.63
N PHE A 34 9.70 6.87 3.15
CA PHE A 34 9.82 7.32 4.54
C PHE A 34 10.52 8.68 4.59
N PRO A 35 10.20 9.53 5.59
CA PRO A 35 10.94 10.77 5.75
C PRO A 35 12.36 10.48 6.24
N GLU A 36 13.30 11.35 5.86
CA GLU A 36 14.66 11.37 6.41
C GLU A 36 14.64 11.24 7.95
N GLY A 37 15.49 10.37 8.48
CA GLY A 37 15.59 10.11 9.93
C GLY A 37 14.57 9.11 10.50
N GLU A 38 13.59 8.65 9.73
CA GLU A 38 12.54 7.73 10.22
C GLU A 38 12.41 6.42 9.42
N VAL A 39 13.44 6.06 8.65
CA VAL A 39 13.43 4.84 7.84
C VAL A 39 13.53 3.62 8.76
N PRO A 40 12.59 2.67 8.71
CA PRO A 40 12.66 1.48 9.54
C PRO A 40 13.87 0.59 9.19
N PRO A 41 14.28 -0.29 10.11
CA PRO A 41 15.27 -1.32 9.81
C PRO A 41 14.88 -2.17 8.60
N PRO A 42 15.86 -2.72 7.85
CA PRO A 42 15.57 -3.65 6.75
C PRO A 42 14.70 -4.83 7.19
N ILE A 43 13.84 -5.28 6.29
CA ILE A 43 12.93 -6.40 6.49
C ILE A 43 13.61 -7.69 6.07
N ARG A 44 13.49 -8.75 6.87
CA ARG A 44 14.00 -10.08 6.51
C ARG A 44 13.06 -10.75 5.50
N ARG A 45 13.59 -11.13 4.34
CA ARG A 45 12.93 -11.97 3.34
C ARG A 45 13.14 -13.46 3.66
N ALA A 46 12.29 -14.33 3.13
CA ALA A 46 12.30 -15.78 3.37
C ALA A 46 13.64 -16.47 3.05
N ASP A 47 14.39 -15.96 2.07
CA ASP A 47 15.73 -16.46 1.71
C ASP A 47 16.85 -15.91 2.60
N GLY A 48 16.50 -15.20 3.66
CA GLY A 48 17.44 -14.60 4.61
C GLY A 48 17.99 -13.24 4.20
N MET A 49 17.70 -12.77 2.98
CA MET A 49 18.13 -11.44 2.52
C MET A 49 17.43 -10.35 3.33
N MET A 50 18.20 -9.36 3.78
CA MET A 50 17.66 -8.14 4.39
C MET A 50 17.37 -7.14 3.28
N VAL A 51 16.10 -6.77 3.09
CA VAL A 51 15.68 -5.83 2.04
C VAL A 51 15.26 -4.48 2.64
N PRO A 52 15.50 -3.35 1.97
CA PRO A 52 15.10 -2.04 2.49
C PRO A 52 13.60 -1.96 2.80
N ALA A 53 13.23 -1.24 3.88
CA ALA A 53 11.84 -0.98 4.22
C ALA A 53 11.16 -0.01 3.23
N GLY A 54 11.93 0.89 2.61
CA GLY A 54 11.44 1.81 1.60
C GLY A 54 12.50 2.83 1.21
N GLU A 55 12.12 3.74 0.31
CA GLU A 55 12.96 4.83 -0.15
C GLU A 55 12.91 6.02 0.81
N VAL A 56 14.03 6.70 0.99
CA VAL A 56 14.11 7.91 1.82
C VAL A 56 13.73 9.12 0.98
N ILE A 57 12.87 9.99 1.51
CA ILE A 57 12.53 11.27 0.89
C ILE A 57 12.64 12.43 1.89
N PRO A 58 12.85 13.68 1.45
CA PRO A 58 12.91 14.83 2.35
C PRO A 58 11.63 14.96 3.19
N MET A 59 11.77 15.32 4.46
CA MET A 59 10.63 15.50 5.39
C MET A 59 9.53 16.40 4.80
N ALA A 60 9.91 17.53 4.21
CA ALA A 60 8.96 18.46 3.58
C ALA A 60 8.15 17.82 2.43
N SER A 61 8.74 16.89 1.69
CA SER A 61 8.05 16.11 0.66
C SER A 61 7.13 15.07 1.27
N PHE A 62 7.58 14.39 2.32
CA PHE A 62 6.77 13.40 3.05
C PHE A 62 5.51 14.03 3.67
N MET A 63 5.63 15.22 4.25
CA MET A 63 4.50 15.95 4.84
C MET A 63 3.37 16.26 3.85
N LYS A 64 3.62 16.23 2.54
CA LYS A 64 2.56 16.40 1.53
C LYS A 64 1.64 15.19 1.46
N LEU A 65 2.15 13.98 1.77
CA LEU A 65 1.37 12.75 1.83
C LEU A 65 0.37 12.74 3.00
N THR A 66 0.50 13.65 3.96
CA THR A 66 -0.42 13.76 5.10
C THR A 66 -1.65 14.61 4.79
N LYS A 67 -1.70 15.25 3.61
CA LYS A 67 -2.72 16.26 3.26
C LYS A 67 -3.96 15.72 2.55
N PHE A 68 -3.96 14.44 2.19
CA PHE A 68 -5.07 13.79 1.52
C PHE A 68 -5.17 12.33 1.99
N PRO A 69 -6.35 11.69 1.87
CA PRO A 69 -6.53 10.32 2.28
C PRO A 69 -5.78 9.34 1.36
N ILE A 70 -5.21 8.31 1.97
CA ILE A 70 -4.50 7.22 1.29
C ILE A 70 -5.07 5.88 1.77
N GLN A 71 -5.39 4.99 0.84
CA GLN A 71 -5.79 3.61 1.16
C GLN A 71 -4.98 2.62 0.35
N ILE A 72 -4.47 1.58 1.02
CA ILE A 72 -3.85 0.43 0.38
C ILE A 72 -4.77 -0.77 0.55
N VAL A 73 -5.00 -1.51 -0.53
CA VAL A 73 -5.87 -2.70 -0.57
C VAL A 73 -5.04 -3.92 -0.95
N TRP A 74 -5.13 -4.98 -0.14
CA TRP A 74 -4.46 -6.26 -0.36
C TRP A 74 -5.46 -7.38 -0.58
N GLY A 75 -5.17 -8.26 -1.53
CA GLY A 75 -5.91 -9.50 -1.76
C GLY A 75 -5.56 -10.59 -0.74
N ASP A 76 -5.82 -11.82 -1.15
CA ASP A 76 -5.67 -13.02 -0.32
C ASP A 76 -4.35 -13.76 -0.63
N TYR A 77 -4.13 -14.85 0.08
CA TYR A 77 -2.99 -15.78 -0.08
C TYR A 77 -1.62 -15.11 0.11
N ILE A 78 -1.57 -14.01 0.85
CA ILE A 78 -0.31 -13.38 1.26
C ILE A 78 0.15 -14.05 2.56
N PRO A 79 1.38 -14.60 2.62
CA PRO A 79 1.90 -15.19 3.84
C PRO A 79 1.89 -14.17 4.99
N ALA A 80 1.37 -14.55 6.16
CA ALA A 80 1.36 -13.68 7.34
C ALA A 80 2.75 -13.54 8.01
N LYS A 81 3.64 -14.50 7.75
CA LYS A 81 4.99 -14.59 8.33
C LYS A 81 5.97 -15.18 7.31
N PRO A 82 7.28 -14.89 7.43
CA PRO A 82 8.28 -15.53 6.58
C PRO A 82 8.18 -17.05 6.68
N ASP A 83 8.27 -17.73 5.54
CA ASP A 83 8.29 -19.19 5.46
C ASP A 83 9.47 -19.63 4.57
N PRO A 84 10.39 -20.47 5.07
CA PRO A 84 11.51 -21.00 4.29
C PRO A 84 11.10 -21.73 3.00
N ILE A 85 9.84 -22.16 2.86
CA ILE A 85 9.33 -22.75 1.61
C ILE A 85 9.13 -21.71 0.50
N ASN A 86 8.98 -20.43 0.85
CA ASN A 86 8.72 -19.33 -0.08
C ASN A 86 10.02 -18.71 -0.62
N VAL A 87 10.90 -19.58 -1.12
CA VAL A 87 12.18 -19.21 -1.74
C VAL A 87 12.21 -19.62 -3.21
N GLY A 88 13.26 -19.22 -3.94
CA GLY A 88 13.41 -19.53 -5.36
C GLY A 88 12.20 -19.07 -6.19
N PRO A 89 11.53 -19.96 -6.96
CA PRO A 89 10.36 -19.58 -7.74
C PRO A 89 9.17 -19.04 -6.93
N ARG A 90 9.08 -19.37 -5.63
CA ARG A 90 7.99 -18.94 -4.73
C ARG A 90 8.30 -17.64 -4.00
N LEU A 91 9.46 -17.04 -4.24
CA LEU A 91 9.89 -15.80 -3.58
C LEU A 91 8.95 -14.62 -3.83
N THR A 92 8.16 -14.66 -4.91
CA THR A 92 7.10 -13.68 -5.20
C THR A 92 6.00 -13.66 -4.13
N LEU A 93 5.71 -14.81 -3.48
CA LEU A 93 4.76 -14.87 -2.35
C LEU A 93 5.32 -14.14 -1.12
N ASP A 94 6.58 -14.39 -0.78
CA ASP A 94 7.21 -13.68 0.35
C ASP A 94 7.44 -12.20 0.03
N ALA A 95 7.69 -11.84 -1.24
CA ALA A 95 7.76 -10.45 -1.67
C ALA A 95 6.43 -9.70 -1.40
N ARG A 96 5.27 -10.34 -1.62
CA ARG A 96 3.96 -9.75 -1.25
C ARG A 96 3.86 -9.52 0.26
N ARG A 97 4.31 -10.46 1.10
CA ARG A 97 4.37 -10.25 2.56
C ARG A 97 5.25 -9.05 2.93
N VAL A 98 6.47 -8.99 2.38
CA VAL A 98 7.38 -7.86 2.60
C VAL A 98 6.68 -6.55 2.24
N ASN A 99 5.96 -6.50 1.12
CA ASN A 99 5.27 -5.29 0.68
C ASN A 99 4.11 -4.89 1.62
N VAL A 100 3.38 -5.85 2.19
CA VAL A 100 2.41 -5.59 3.28
C VAL A 100 3.10 -4.97 4.49
N GLU A 101 4.26 -5.49 4.91
CA GLU A 101 5.02 -4.93 6.04
C GLU A 101 5.50 -3.51 5.76
N ARG A 102 6.03 -3.25 4.55
CA ARG A 102 6.42 -1.91 4.10
C ARG A 102 5.25 -0.93 4.15
N ALA A 103 4.09 -1.35 3.65
CA ALA A 103 2.87 -0.54 3.65
C ALA A 103 2.40 -0.23 5.08
N LYS A 104 2.35 -1.23 5.98
CA LYS A 104 2.01 -1.02 7.40
C LYS A 104 2.91 0.03 8.05
N LEU A 105 4.22 -0.08 7.85
CA LEU A 105 5.21 0.85 8.39
C LEU A 105 5.04 2.26 7.81
N MET A 106 4.80 2.38 6.50
CA MET A 106 4.59 3.67 5.83
C MET A 106 3.29 4.34 6.28
N MET A 107 2.17 3.62 6.34
CA MET A 107 0.90 4.19 6.80
C MET A 107 1.02 4.66 8.26
N ALA A 108 1.70 3.89 9.12
CA ALA A 108 1.99 4.32 10.49
C ALA A 108 2.82 5.60 10.53
N ALA A 109 3.85 5.73 9.68
CA ALA A 109 4.63 6.97 9.58
C ALA A 109 3.78 8.16 9.12
N ILE A 110 2.97 8.00 8.08
CA ILE A 110 2.07 9.06 7.60
C ILE A 110 1.11 9.51 8.70
N ASN A 111 0.51 8.56 9.43
CA ASN A 111 -0.44 8.85 10.50
C ASN A 111 0.21 9.50 11.74
N ARG A 112 1.44 9.14 12.10
CA ARG A 112 2.21 9.85 13.15
C ARG A 112 2.41 11.34 12.83
N HIS A 113 2.47 11.67 11.55
CA HIS A 113 2.59 13.05 11.04
C HIS A 113 1.23 13.71 10.73
N GLY A 114 0.14 13.18 11.30
CA GLY A 114 -1.21 13.72 11.20
C GLY A 114 -1.92 13.44 9.86
N GLY A 115 -1.46 12.45 9.09
CA GLY A 115 -2.11 11.99 7.88
C GLY A 115 -3.28 11.04 8.12
N HIS A 116 -3.96 10.69 7.03
CA HIS A 116 -5.11 9.80 7.03
C HIS A 116 -4.84 8.64 6.07
N ALA A 117 -4.19 7.60 6.58
CA ALA A 117 -3.66 6.51 5.79
C ALA A 117 -4.16 5.16 6.33
N ALA A 118 -4.79 4.36 5.47
CA ALA A 118 -5.35 3.06 5.81
C ALA A 118 -4.71 1.93 5.00
N ASN A 119 -4.57 0.76 5.62
CA ASN A 119 -4.04 -0.45 5.00
C ASN A 119 -5.00 -1.61 5.29
N ILE A 120 -5.73 -2.07 4.29
CA ILE A 120 -6.78 -3.09 4.44
C ILE A 120 -6.39 -4.40 3.74
N MET A 121 -6.70 -5.52 4.39
CA MET A 121 -6.66 -6.85 3.81
C MET A 121 -8.10 -7.28 3.50
N LEU A 122 -8.38 -7.64 2.26
CA LEU A 122 -9.72 -8.08 1.86
C LEU A 122 -10.24 -9.27 2.72
N PRO A 123 -9.43 -10.28 3.07
CA PRO A 123 -9.89 -11.39 3.91
C PRO A 123 -10.37 -10.97 5.30
N ASP A 124 -9.77 -9.93 5.91
CA ASP A 124 -10.19 -9.41 7.22
C ASP A 124 -11.61 -8.81 7.18
N MET A 125 -12.11 -8.50 5.98
CA MET A 125 -13.45 -7.98 5.72
C MET A 125 -14.41 -9.07 5.21
N GLY A 126 -14.01 -10.35 5.24
CA GLY A 126 -14.79 -11.46 4.70
C GLY A 126 -14.76 -11.57 3.17
N ILE A 127 -13.86 -10.85 2.50
CA ILE A 127 -13.69 -10.88 1.05
C ILE A 127 -12.47 -11.76 0.72
N THR A 128 -12.72 -13.01 0.36
CA THR A 128 -11.67 -14.04 0.21
C THR A 128 -11.44 -14.42 -1.25
N GLY A 129 -10.27 -14.97 -1.54
CA GLY A 129 -9.96 -15.54 -2.86
C GLY A 129 -9.36 -14.54 -3.86
N ASN A 130 -9.20 -13.28 -3.49
CA ASN A 130 -8.61 -12.27 -4.35
C ASN A 130 -7.13 -12.52 -4.64
N THR A 131 -6.73 -12.30 -5.88
CA THR A 131 -5.37 -12.40 -6.37
C THR A 131 -4.62 -11.07 -6.20
N HIS A 132 -3.43 -10.97 -6.80
CA HIS A 132 -2.70 -9.70 -6.93
C HIS A 132 -3.45 -8.66 -7.77
N PHE A 133 -4.46 -9.07 -8.54
CA PHE A 133 -5.25 -8.20 -9.41
C PHE A 133 -6.73 -8.16 -8.99
N PRO A 134 -7.04 -7.63 -7.79
CA PRO A 134 -8.41 -7.65 -7.26
C PRO A 134 -9.42 -6.88 -8.13
N MET A 135 -8.96 -5.93 -8.95
CA MET A 135 -9.79 -5.23 -9.93
C MET A 135 -10.20 -6.09 -11.14
N MET A 136 -9.54 -7.23 -11.37
CA MET A 136 -9.82 -8.16 -12.47
C MET A 136 -10.33 -9.52 -12.00
N ASP A 137 -10.39 -9.77 -10.70
CA ASP A 137 -10.93 -11.02 -10.16
C ASP A 137 -12.44 -11.13 -10.39
N LEU A 138 -12.99 -12.35 -10.23
CA LEU A 138 -14.41 -12.61 -10.46
C LEU A 138 -15.35 -11.81 -9.54
N ASN A 139 -14.88 -11.39 -8.37
CA ASN A 139 -15.58 -10.54 -7.43
C ASN A 139 -15.16 -9.06 -7.54
N ASN A 140 -14.60 -8.62 -8.67
CA ASN A 140 -14.12 -7.25 -8.84
C ASN A 140 -15.18 -6.16 -8.60
N VAL A 141 -16.47 -6.45 -8.79
CA VAL A 141 -17.57 -5.53 -8.44
C VAL A 141 -17.60 -5.29 -6.93
N GLN A 142 -17.43 -6.33 -6.12
CA GLN A 142 -17.34 -6.20 -4.66
C GLN A 142 -16.11 -5.37 -4.25
N VAL A 143 -14.99 -5.53 -4.96
CA VAL A 143 -13.79 -4.69 -4.74
C VAL A 143 -14.05 -3.23 -5.16
N ALA A 144 -14.78 -3.01 -6.24
CA ALA A 144 -15.16 -1.67 -6.70
C ALA A 144 -16.12 -0.96 -5.74
N ASP A 145 -16.97 -1.70 -5.02
CA ASP A 145 -17.84 -1.15 -3.96
C ASP A 145 -17.02 -0.58 -2.79
N LEU A 146 -15.88 -1.19 -2.45
CA LEU A 146 -14.96 -0.65 -1.44
C LEU A 146 -14.35 0.68 -1.90
N LEU A 147 -13.95 0.77 -3.17
CA LEU A 147 -13.45 2.02 -3.74
C LEU A 147 -14.56 3.09 -3.73
N SER A 148 -15.79 2.73 -4.11
CA SER A 148 -16.93 3.64 -4.09
C SER A 148 -17.22 4.14 -2.68
N THR A 149 -17.15 3.26 -1.68
CA THR A 149 -17.29 3.61 -0.26
C THR A 149 -16.21 4.59 0.19
N PHE A 150 -14.93 4.30 -0.10
CA PHE A 150 -13.82 5.21 0.20
C PHE A 150 -14.01 6.59 -0.43
N LEU A 151 -14.44 6.65 -1.70
CA LEU A 151 -14.69 7.92 -2.38
C LEU A 151 -15.83 8.69 -1.72
N ALA A 152 -16.94 8.03 -1.38
CA ALA A 152 -18.09 8.65 -0.72
C ALA A 152 -17.73 9.20 0.68
N GLU A 153 -17.03 8.41 1.50
CA GLU A 153 -16.56 8.81 2.83
C GLU A 153 -15.69 10.07 2.79
N HIS A 154 -14.90 10.21 1.72
CA HIS A 154 -14.03 11.37 1.50
C HIS A 154 -14.65 12.45 0.60
N LYS A 155 -15.93 12.33 0.21
CA LYS A 155 -16.65 13.28 -0.66
C LYS A 155 -15.98 13.52 -2.01
N LEU A 156 -15.47 12.45 -2.61
CA LEU A 156 -14.74 12.43 -3.89
C LEU A 156 -15.55 11.83 -5.05
N ASP A 157 -16.81 11.47 -4.82
CA ASP A 157 -17.75 10.89 -5.76
C ASP A 157 -18.76 11.91 -6.33
N ALA A 158 -18.98 13.02 -5.64
CA ALA A 158 -19.82 14.11 -6.10
C ALA A 158 -19.18 14.85 -7.28
N ARG A 159 -19.95 15.02 -8.37
CA ARG A 159 -19.59 15.98 -9.42
C ARG A 159 -19.80 17.39 -8.86
N ARG A 160 -18.73 18.18 -8.80
CA ARG A 160 -18.82 19.63 -8.57
C ARG A 160 -19.29 20.34 -9.83
#